data_AF-A0A2V9XF16-F1
#
_entry.id   AF-A0A2V9XF16-F1
#
_cell.length_a   1.000
_cell.length_b   1.000
_cell.length_c   1.000
_cell.angle_alpha   90.00
_cell.angle_beta   90.00
_cell.angle_gamma   90.00
#
_symmetry.space_group_name_H-M   'P 1'
#
loop_
_entity.id
_entity.type
_entity.pdbx_description
1 polymer ?
#
loop_
_entity_poly.entity_id
_entity_poly.type
_entity_poly.pdbx_seq_one_letter_code
_entity_poly.pdbx_strand_id
1 'polypeptide(L)'
;MNIRKTVFLWLWVVFVVPAWGRVFVHWTQSAIPSPKALGVNDLVLSWDAGTLSLLNVARRQDYRIYLEATLPEAAAAAEASAKNGVAGLILDVRQPEQGQVDGVVGKLRSAYPKLTLLVLNPDGKQPQMKGGLVIKRGEILEVSSPTAQPWLDTNLALVRFQQSSRPGQVPLYSFHWDLSDPLKQQNGPTAEDYSLAVAESDAFQADLV
;
A
#
# COMPACT_ATOMS: atom_id res chain seq x y z
N MET A 1 -48.42 -18.08 -6.59
CA MET A 1 -47.21 -17.23 -6.43
C MET A 1 -46.03 -18.16 -6.17
N ASN A 2 -45.04 -18.17 -7.06
CA ASN A 2 -44.11 -19.30 -7.22
C ASN A 2 -42.92 -19.18 -6.25
N ILE A 3 -43.03 -19.82 -5.08
CA ILE A 3 -42.08 -19.79 -3.94
C ILE A 3 -40.63 -20.09 -4.40
N ARG A 4 -40.46 -20.89 -5.45
CA ARG A 4 -39.15 -21.21 -6.05
C ARG A 4 -38.39 -20.00 -6.60
N LYS A 5 -39.07 -18.94 -7.05
CA LYS A 5 -38.41 -17.75 -7.62
C LYS A 5 -37.92 -16.79 -6.53
N THR A 6 -38.59 -16.75 -5.38
CA THR A 6 -38.23 -15.88 -4.25
C THR A 6 -36.99 -16.39 -3.51
N VAL A 7 -36.82 -17.72 -3.43
CA VAL A 7 -35.64 -18.35 -2.80
C VAL A 7 -34.36 -18.07 -3.60
N PHE A 8 -34.44 -18.01 -4.94
CA PHE A 8 -33.27 -17.76 -5.78
C PHE A 8 -32.74 -16.33 -5.66
N LEU A 9 -33.62 -15.36 -5.37
CA LEU A 9 -33.25 -13.95 -5.21
C LEU A 9 -32.59 -13.67 -3.85
N TRP A 10 -32.92 -14.45 -2.81
CA TRP A 10 -32.29 -14.37 -1.50
C TRP A 10 -30.90 -15.01 -1.43
N LEU A 11 -30.63 -15.99 -2.29
CA LEU A 11 -29.33 -16.68 -2.32
C LEU A 11 -28.19 -15.83 -2.93
N TRP A 12 -28.52 -14.76 -3.64
CA TRP A 12 -27.55 -13.82 -4.23
C TRP A 12 -27.10 -12.70 -3.29
N VAL A 13 -27.74 -12.53 -2.12
CA VAL A 13 -27.45 -11.42 -1.19
C VAL A 13 -26.26 -11.70 -0.26
N VAL A 14 -25.71 -12.92 -0.23
CA VAL A 14 -24.71 -13.32 0.79
C VAL A 14 -23.28 -13.46 0.25
N PHE A 15 -23.04 -13.25 -1.04
CA PHE A 15 -21.67 -13.13 -1.56
C PHE A 15 -21.17 -11.68 -1.48
N VAL A 16 -21.17 -11.11 -0.27
CA VAL A 16 -20.26 -10.00 0.01
C VAL A 16 -18.87 -10.62 -0.01
N VAL A 17 -18.14 -10.43 -1.10
CA VAL A 17 -16.71 -10.76 -1.12
C VAL A 17 -16.11 -9.94 0.01
N PRO A 18 -15.49 -10.59 1.03
CA PRO A 18 -14.76 -9.83 2.03
C PRO A 18 -13.69 -9.05 1.26
N ALA A 19 -13.85 -7.72 1.21
CA ALA A 19 -12.79 -6.86 0.75
C ALA A 19 -11.76 -6.86 1.87
N TRP A 20 -10.75 -7.72 1.74
CA TRP A 20 -9.60 -7.75 2.63
C TRP A 20 -8.49 -6.94 1.99
N GLY A 21 -8.12 -5.83 2.62
CA GLY A 21 -6.88 -5.13 2.31
C GLY A 21 -5.69 -5.98 2.75
N ARG A 22 -4.66 -6.11 1.92
CA ARG A 22 -3.41 -6.75 2.31
C ARG A 22 -2.53 -5.72 3.02
N VAL A 23 -1.92 -6.14 4.12
CA VAL A 23 -0.90 -5.37 4.83
C VAL A 23 0.46 -5.97 4.51
N PHE A 24 1.32 -5.15 3.93
CA PHE A 24 2.70 -5.44 3.62
C PHE A 24 3.56 -4.74 4.66
N VAL A 25 4.42 -5.45 5.38
CA VAL A 25 5.25 -4.80 6.41
C VAL A 25 6.56 -4.34 5.81
N HIS A 26 6.79 -3.03 5.75
CA HIS A 26 8.09 -2.47 5.38
C HIS A 26 9.10 -2.60 6.52
N TRP A 27 10.17 -3.37 6.29
CA TRP A 27 11.15 -3.70 7.32
C TRP A 27 12.48 -2.99 7.10
N THR A 28 12.92 -2.25 8.11
CA THR A 28 14.13 -1.42 8.07
C THR A 28 15.22 -1.88 9.05
N GLN A 29 14.92 -2.82 9.94
CA GLN A 29 15.88 -3.29 10.95
C GLN A 29 16.71 -4.47 10.43
N SER A 30 17.89 -4.67 11.02
CA SER A 30 18.80 -5.75 10.62
C SER A 30 18.33 -7.16 10.98
N ALA A 31 17.49 -7.30 12.01
CA ALA A 31 16.98 -8.58 12.48
C ALA A 31 15.50 -8.74 12.11
N ILE A 32 15.18 -9.71 11.26
CA ILE A 32 13.80 -9.98 10.83
C ILE A 32 13.16 -10.98 11.80
N PRO A 33 12.09 -10.60 12.52
CA PRO A 33 11.33 -11.53 13.37
C PRO A 33 10.56 -12.53 12.52
N SER A 34 10.11 -13.65 13.10
CA SER A 34 9.34 -14.66 12.37
C SER A 34 7.95 -14.16 11.93
N PRO A 35 7.37 -14.67 10.82
CA PRO A 35 6.02 -14.28 10.37
C PRO A 35 4.95 -14.43 11.45
N LYS A 36 5.07 -15.47 12.29
CA LYS A 36 4.14 -15.73 13.41
C LYS A 36 4.19 -14.65 14.49
N ALA A 37 5.35 -14.02 14.68
CA ALA A 37 5.52 -12.96 15.67
C ALA A 37 4.96 -11.63 15.16
N LEU A 38 5.11 -11.34 13.86
CA LEU A 38 4.52 -10.15 13.23
C LEU A 38 3.04 -10.32 12.88
N GLY A 39 2.54 -11.56 12.76
CA GLY A 39 1.20 -11.85 12.27
C GLY A 39 1.02 -11.60 10.77
N VAL A 40 2.10 -11.34 10.03
CA VAL A 40 2.09 -11.07 8.58
C VAL A 40 3.05 -11.99 7.83
N ASN A 41 2.74 -12.26 6.57
CA ASN A 41 3.57 -13.10 5.70
C ASN A 41 4.21 -12.33 4.54
N ASP A 42 3.72 -11.12 4.25
CA ASP A 42 4.20 -10.27 3.16
C ASP A 42 5.15 -9.21 3.74
N LEU A 43 6.41 -9.26 3.33
CA LEU A 43 7.49 -8.40 3.82
C LEU A 43 8.01 -7.52 2.69
N VAL A 44 8.14 -6.23 2.92
CA VAL A 44 8.73 -5.27 1.98
C VAL A 44 10.12 -4.88 2.46
N LEU A 45 11.07 -4.89 1.53
CA LEU A 45 12.43 -4.40 1.76
C LEU A 45 12.73 -3.33 0.71
N SER A 46 13.29 -2.20 1.14
CA SER A 46 13.80 -1.18 0.21
C SER A 46 14.86 -1.80 -0.69
N TRP A 47 14.91 -1.41 -1.96
CA TRP A 47 15.93 -1.86 -2.89
C TRP A 47 17.24 -1.10 -2.64
N ASP A 48 18.16 -1.75 -1.93
CA ASP A 48 19.50 -1.22 -1.66
C ASP A 48 20.59 -2.31 -1.72
N ALA A 49 21.86 -1.89 -1.60
CA ALA A 49 23.00 -2.80 -1.61
C ALA A 49 23.03 -3.80 -0.44
N GLY A 50 22.37 -3.50 0.68
CA GLY A 50 22.29 -4.36 1.89
C GLY A 50 21.17 -5.40 1.83
N THR A 51 20.19 -5.20 0.94
CA THR A 51 18.93 -5.97 0.85
C THR A 51 19.16 -7.46 0.62
N LEU A 52 20.18 -7.83 -0.15
CA LEU A 52 20.49 -9.22 -0.48
C LEU A 52 20.78 -10.08 0.76
N SER A 53 21.35 -9.48 1.81
CA SER A 53 21.65 -10.19 3.06
C SER A 53 20.37 -10.51 3.84
N LEU A 54 19.46 -9.55 3.94
CA LEU A 54 18.15 -9.67 4.59
C LEU A 54 17.23 -10.63 3.85
N LEU A 55 17.30 -10.64 2.52
CA LEU A 55 16.48 -11.48 1.67
C LEU A 55 16.67 -12.98 1.96
N ASN A 56 17.90 -13.42 2.24
CA ASN A 56 18.17 -14.81 2.62
C ASN A 56 17.61 -15.17 3.99
N VAL A 57 17.65 -14.24 4.94
CA VAL A 57 17.08 -14.42 6.28
C VAL A 57 15.56 -14.53 6.18
N ALA A 58 14.92 -13.59 5.50
CA ALA A 58 13.48 -13.58 5.27
C ALA A 58 13.00 -14.87 4.57
N ARG A 59 13.73 -15.32 3.53
CA ARG A 59 13.37 -16.53 2.79
C ARG A 59 13.42 -17.79 3.66
N ARG A 60 14.41 -17.90 4.57
CA ARG A 60 14.49 -19.03 5.51
C ARG A 60 13.36 -19.08 6.52
N GLN A 61 12.67 -17.97 6.72
CA GLN A 61 11.51 -17.86 7.60
C GLN A 61 10.18 -17.93 6.84
N ASP A 62 10.21 -18.32 5.55
CA ASP A 62 9.04 -18.47 4.67
C ASP A 62 8.25 -17.18 4.39
N TYR A 63 8.90 -16.01 4.45
CA TYR A 63 8.29 -14.76 4.01
C TYR A 63 8.05 -14.70 2.49
N ARG A 64 6.95 -14.06 2.09
CA ARG A 64 6.73 -13.56 0.74
C ARG A 64 7.35 -12.17 0.63
N ILE A 65 8.45 -12.09 -0.10
CA ILE A 65 9.27 -10.87 -0.15
C ILE A 65 8.85 -10.02 -1.34
N TYR A 66 8.66 -8.73 -1.09
CA TYR A 66 8.47 -7.68 -2.08
C TYR A 66 9.62 -6.69 -1.97
N LEU A 67 10.19 -6.27 -3.11
CA LEU A 67 11.20 -5.23 -3.12
C LEU A 67 10.54 -3.89 -3.44
N GLU A 68 10.83 -2.85 -2.68
CA GLU A 68 10.39 -1.49 -2.95
C GLU A 68 11.48 -0.73 -3.70
N ALA A 69 11.17 -0.20 -4.88
CA ALA A 69 12.12 0.57 -5.68
C ALA A 69 11.47 1.84 -6.25
N THR A 70 12.29 2.85 -6.48
CA THR A 70 11.85 4.05 -7.20
C THR A 70 11.66 3.76 -8.70
N LEU A 71 10.92 4.61 -9.40
CA LEU A 71 10.69 4.43 -10.85
C LEU A 71 11.99 4.36 -11.68
N PRO A 72 13.05 5.15 -11.40
CA PRO A 72 14.35 5.03 -12.07
C PRO A 72 15.05 3.68 -11.85
N GLU A 73 14.88 3.07 -10.67
CA GLU A 73 15.53 1.81 -10.28
C GLU A 73 14.73 0.57 -10.72
N ALA A 74 13.49 0.76 -11.16
CA ALA A 74 12.52 -0.28 -11.43
C ALA A 74 13.04 -1.42 -12.33
N ALA A 75 13.82 -1.10 -13.37
CA ALA A 75 14.37 -2.11 -14.28
C ALA A 75 15.42 -3.01 -13.60
N ALA A 76 16.35 -2.41 -12.86
CA ALA A 76 17.39 -3.15 -12.15
C ALA A 76 16.78 -3.96 -11.00
N ALA A 77 15.84 -3.38 -10.26
CA ALA A 77 15.13 -4.06 -9.19
C ALA A 77 14.28 -5.22 -9.72
N ALA A 78 13.64 -5.09 -10.89
CA ALA A 78 12.88 -6.17 -11.51
C ALA A 78 13.78 -7.34 -11.95
N GLU A 79 14.94 -7.05 -12.55
CA GLU A 79 15.92 -8.08 -12.93
C GLU A 79 16.44 -8.83 -11.68
N ALA A 80 16.81 -8.09 -10.64
CA ALA A 80 17.25 -8.68 -9.38
C ALA A 80 16.14 -9.48 -8.70
N SER A 81 14.91 -8.99 -8.74
CA SER A 81 13.73 -9.68 -8.22
C SER A 81 13.53 -11.03 -8.89
N ALA A 82 13.58 -11.06 -10.23
CA ALA A 82 13.45 -12.28 -11.02
C ALA A 82 14.59 -13.26 -10.74
N LYS A 83 15.83 -12.78 -10.63
CA LYS A 83 17.01 -13.60 -10.33
C LYS A 83 16.97 -14.22 -8.94
N ASN A 84 16.48 -13.47 -7.95
CA ASN A 84 16.42 -13.91 -6.56
C ASN A 84 15.09 -14.61 -6.21
N GLY A 85 14.15 -14.71 -7.14
CA GLY A 85 12.87 -15.39 -6.93
C GLY A 85 12.01 -14.76 -5.83
N VAL A 86 12.00 -13.44 -5.73
CA VAL A 86 11.09 -12.72 -4.82
C VAL A 86 9.65 -12.72 -5.39
N ALA A 87 8.65 -12.46 -4.54
CA ALA A 87 7.24 -12.54 -4.91
C ALA A 87 6.78 -11.35 -5.78
N GLY A 88 7.37 -10.17 -5.58
CA GLY A 88 6.99 -8.99 -6.31
C GLY A 88 7.92 -7.80 -6.15
N LEU A 89 7.60 -6.76 -6.92
CA LEU A 89 8.22 -5.44 -6.89
C LEU A 89 7.12 -4.40 -6.65
N ILE A 90 7.33 -3.56 -5.65
CA ILE A 90 6.52 -2.39 -5.31
C ILE A 90 7.27 -1.18 -5.86
N LEU A 91 6.61 -0.37 -6.68
CA LEU A 91 7.18 0.86 -7.21
C LEU A 91 6.70 2.04 -6.36
N ASP A 92 7.62 2.69 -5.62
CA ASP A 92 7.35 3.99 -4.99
C ASP A 92 7.29 5.04 -6.10
N VAL A 93 6.07 5.53 -6.38
CA VAL A 93 5.81 6.50 -7.43
C VAL A 93 5.35 7.81 -6.82
N ARG A 94 6.20 8.82 -6.92
CA ARG A 94 5.93 10.16 -6.43
C ARG A 94 5.46 11.05 -7.56
N GLN A 95 4.72 12.12 -7.25
CA GLN A 95 4.54 13.18 -8.24
C GLN A 95 5.90 13.84 -8.54
N PRO A 96 6.30 14.03 -9.81
CA PRO A 96 5.51 14.04 -11.06
C PRO A 96 5.53 12.75 -11.91
N GLU A 97 6.07 11.64 -11.40
CA GLU A 97 6.36 10.41 -12.16
C GLU A 97 5.09 9.61 -12.53
N GLN A 98 3.95 10.00 -11.96
CA GLN A 98 2.67 9.33 -12.08
C GLN A 98 2.16 9.18 -13.53
N GLY A 99 2.60 10.06 -14.45
CA GLY A 99 2.27 9.97 -15.87
C GLY A 99 3.09 8.92 -16.66
N GLN A 100 4.20 8.44 -16.10
CA GLN A 100 5.12 7.51 -16.76
C GLN A 100 4.97 6.06 -16.26
N VAL A 101 4.41 5.89 -15.06
CA VAL A 101 4.33 4.59 -14.37
C VAL A 101 3.64 3.51 -15.20
N ASP A 102 2.53 3.80 -15.89
CA ASP A 102 1.77 2.77 -16.60
C ASP A 102 2.57 2.19 -17.78
N GLY A 103 3.37 3.04 -18.45
CA GLY A 103 4.28 2.60 -19.50
C GLY A 103 5.43 1.75 -18.98
N VAL A 104 5.99 2.10 -17.82
CA VAL A 104 7.05 1.31 -17.16
C VAL A 104 6.51 -0.02 -16.66
N VAL A 105 5.40 -0.02 -15.93
CA VAL A 105 4.73 -1.22 -15.41
C VAL A 105 4.33 -2.16 -16.55
N GLY A 106 3.80 -1.63 -17.67
CA GLY A 106 3.45 -2.44 -18.83
C GLY A 106 4.66 -3.17 -19.43
N LYS A 107 5.80 -2.47 -19.56
CA LYS A 107 7.06 -3.06 -20.05
C LYS A 107 7.59 -4.12 -19.09
N LEU A 108 7.63 -3.83 -17.80
CA LEU A 108 8.11 -4.76 -16.77
C LEU A 108 7.22 -6.00 -16.68
N ARG A 109 5.90 -5.84 -16.75
CA ARG A 109 4.96 -6.97 -16.73
C ARG A 109 5.15 -7.90 -17.92
N SER A 110 5.46 -7.33 -19.09
CA SER A 110 5.76 -8.09 -20.31
C SER A 110 7.10 -8.82 -20.22
N ALA A 111 8.12 -8.18 -19.64
CA ALA A 111 9.46 -8.78 -19.48
C ALA A 111 9.52 -9.83 -18.37
N TYR A 112 8.77 -9.64 -17.27
CA TYR A 112 8.79 -10.46 -16.06
C TYR A 112 7.39 -10.92 -15.66
N PRO A 113 6.71 -11.79 -16.45
CA PRO A 113 5.31 -12.14 -16.24
C PRO A 113 5.01 -12.91 -14.95
N LYS A 114 6.04 -13.47 -14.29
CA LYS A 114 5.91 -14.16 -12.99
C LYS A 114 6.06 -13.21 -11.80
N LEU A 115 6.50 -11.97 -12.02
CA LEU A 115 6.75 -11.00 -10.96
C LEU A 115 5.47 -10.20 -10.71
N THR A 116 5.02 -10.17 -9.46
CA THR A 116 3.89 -9.32 -9.06
C THR A 116 4.36 -7.87 -9.05
N LEU A 117 3.74 -7.00 -9.85
CA LEU A 117 4.07 -5.57 -9.88
C LEU A 117 2.97 -4.77 -9.20
N LEU A 118 3.33 -4.04 -8.15
CA LEU A 118 2.44 -3.16 -7.39
C LEU A 118 2.94 -1.71 -7.51
N VAL A 119 2.02 -0.76 -7.47
CA VAL A 119 2.34 0.67 -7.55
C VAL A 119 1.94 1.29 -6.23
N LEU A 120 2.93 1.75 -5.48
CA LEU A 120 2.75 2.40 -4.19
C LEU A 120 2.51 3.90 -4.41
N ASN A 121 1.53 4.42 -3.70
CA ASN A 121 1.34 5.85 -3.53
C ASN A 121 1.69 6.26 -2.09
N PRO A 122 2.77 7.01 -1.87
CA PRO A 122 3.23 7.37 -0.52
C PRO A 122 2.47 8.57 0.08
N ASP A 123 1.50 9.15 -0.63
CA ASP A 123 0.87 10.41 -0.23
C ASP A 123 -0.27 10.27 0.81
N GLY A 124 -0.41 9.09 1.41
CA GLY A 124 -1.37 8.84 2.49
C GLY A 124 -1.09 9.73 3.70
N LYS A 125 -2.15 10.30 4.27
CA LYS A 125 -2.08 11.13 5.47
C LYS A 125 -2.18 10.26 6.72
N GLN A 126 -1.20 10.37 7.60
CA GLN A 126 -1.17 9.55 8.82
C GLN A 126 -2.45 9.71 9.66
N PRO A 127 -2.87 8.65 10.35
CA PRO A 127 -3.92 8.72 11.35
C PRO A 127 -3.68 9.85 12.36
N GLN A 128 -4.78 10.44 12.84
CA GLN A 128 -4.76 11.57 13.77
C GLN A 128 -4.18 12.89 13.23
N MET A 129 -3.80 12.96 11.95
CA MET A 129 -3.42 14.24 11.35
C MET A 129 -4.59 15.21 11.46
N LYS A 130 -4.36 16.35 12.12
CA LYS A 130 -5.34 17.44 12.22
C LYS A 130 -5.08 18.43 11.10
N GLY A 131 -6.12 18.82 10.38
CA GLY A 131 -6.00 19.76 9.27
C GLY A 131 -7.36 20.22 8.76
N GLY A 132 -7.40 21.43 8.22
CA GLY A 132 -8.48 21.87 7.35
C GLY A 132 -8.04 21.70 5.90
N LEU A 133 -8.96 21.31 5.02
CA LEU A 133 -8.72 21.37 3.58
C LEU A 133 -8.78 22.83 3.17
N VAL A 134 -7.65 23.39 2.74
CA VAL A 134 -7.56 24.75 2.21
C VAL A 134 -7.37 24.67 0.71
N ILE A 135 -8.39 25.07 -0.05
CA ILE A 135 -8.36 25.14 -1.51
C ILE A 135 -8.35 26.61 -1.92
N LYS A 136 -7.40 27.00 -2.76
CA LYS A 136 -7.43 28.31 -3.43
C LYS A 136 -7.97 28.15 -4.85
N ARG A 137 -9.14 28.73 -5.15
CA ARG A 137 -9.70 28.83 -6.50
C ARG A 137 -9.73 30.29 -6.93
N GLY A 138 -8.77 30.68 -7.78
CA GLY A 138 -8.58 32.08 -8.14
C GLY A 138 -8.22 32.92 -6.90
N GLU A 139 -9.02 33.95 -6.62
CA GLU A 139 -8.86 34.83 -5.44
C GLU A 139 -9.62 34.34 -4.19
N ILE A 140 -10.37 33.23 -4.30
CA ILE A 140 -11.16 32.69 -3.18
C ILE A 140 -10.38 31.60 -2.46
N LEU A 141 -10.27 31.75 -1.15
CA LEU A 141 -9.77 30.72 -0.24
C LEU A 141 -10.96 29.98 0.38
N GLU A 142 -11.15 28.72 0.01
CA GLU A 142 -12.13 27.82 0.60
C GLU A 142 -11.42 27.00 1.69
N VAL A 143 -11.87 27.17 2.94
CA VAL A 143 -11.37 26.39 4.07
C VAL A 143 -12.49 25.48 4.55
N SER A 144 -12.27 24.16 4.55
CA SER A 144 -13.26 23.24 5.10
C SER A 144 -13.39 23.45 6.61
N SER A 145 -14.62 23.25 7.12
CA SER A 145 -14.83 23.01 8.55
C SER A 145 -13.84 21.92 9.04
N PRO A 146 -13.29 22.02 10.26
CA PRO A 146 -12.53 20.92 10.84
C PRO A 146 -13.44 19.70 10.87
N THR A 147 -13.18 18.72 9.99
CA THR A 147 -13.76 17.40 10.19
C THR A 147 -13.04 16.79 11.38
N ALA A 148 -13.72 15.92 12.13
CA ALA A 148 -13.09 15.28 13.30
C ALA A 148 -11.88 14.43 12.88
N GLN A 149 -11.85 13.98 11.62
CA GLN A 149 -10.88 13.02 11.10
C GLN A 149 -10.48 13.33 9.63
N PRO A 150 -9.80 14.44 9.35
CA PRO A 150 -9.57 14.94 7.99
C PRO A 150 -8.65 14.05 7.14
N TRP A 151 -7.85 13.19 7.78
CA TRP A 151 -7.05 12.19 7.07
C TRP A 151 -7.93 11.14 6.38
N LEU A 152 -9.07 10.74 6.98
CA LEU A 152 -9.98 9.75 6.39
C LEU A 152 -10.54 10.25 5.05
N ASP A 153 -11.04 11.48 5.03
CA ASP A 153 -11.62 12.08 3.81
C ASP A 153 -10.56 12.17 2.69
N THR A 154 -9.34 12.57 3.05
CA THR A 154 -8.23 12.72 2.11
C THR A 154 -7.77 11.37 1.55
N ASN A 155 -7.57 10.38 2.42
CA ASN A 155 -7.11 9.06 2.03
C ASN A 155 -8.17 8.31 1.22
N LEU A 156 -9.47 8.45 1.57
CA LEU A 156 -10.54 7.91 0.77
C LEU A 156 -10.55 8.52 -0.64
N ALA A 157 -10.40 9.84 -0.76
CA ALA A 157 -10.31 10.49 -2.06
C ALA A 157 -9.11 10.01 -2.87
N LEU A 158 -7.95 9.82 -2.23
CA LEU A 158 -6.74 9.27 -2.84
C LEU A 158 -6.98 7.88 -3.42
N VAL A 159 -7.54 6.97 -2.60
CA VAL A 159 -7.86 5.60 -2.99
C VAL A 159 -8.87 5.58 -4.15
N ARG A 160 -9.93 6.38 -4.08
CA ARG A 160 -10.94 6.47 -5.15
C ARG A 160 -10.35 6.97 -6.47
N PHE A 161 -9.44 7.93 -6.41
CA PHE A 161 -8.73 8.41 -7.59
C PHE A 161 -7.82 7.32 -8.20
N GLN A 162 -7.14 6.52 -7.38
CA GLN A 162 -6.35 5.40 -7.88
C GLN A 162 -7.22 4.31 -8.52
N GLN A 163 -8.35 3.96 -7.89
CA GLN A 163 -9.31 2.98 -8.42
C GLN A 163 -9.85 3.41 -9.80
N SER A 164 -10.17 4.69 -9.96
CA SER A 164 -10.67 5.22 -11.24
C SER A 164 -9.58 5.30 -12.31
N SER A 165 -8.34 5.61 -11.92
CA SER A 165 -7.21 5.73 -12.85
C SER A 165 -6.67 4.36 -13.31
N ARG A 166 -6.76 3.32 -12.47
CA ARG A 166 -6.26 1.96 -12.75
C ARG A 166 -7.31 0.90 -12.43
N PRO A 167 -8.39 0.80 -13.22
CA PRO A 167 -9.43 -0.19 -12.99
C PRO A 167 -8.85 -1.62 -13.06
N GLY A 168 -9.06 -2.40 -12.01
CA GLY A 168 -8.59 -3.79 -11.90
C GLY A 168 -7.29 -3.97 -11.09
N GLN A 169 -6.66 -2.89 -10.62
CA GLN A 169 -5.58 -2.97 -9.64
C GLN A 169 -6.09 -2.51 -8.27
N VAL A 170 -5.82 -3.30 -7.22
CA VAL A 170 -6.08 -2.88 -5.85
C VAL A 170 -5.14 -1.71 -5.53
N PRO A 171 -5.64 -0.55 -5.08
CA PRO A 171 -4.80 0.56 -4.69
C PRO A 171 -3.89 0.16 -3.54
N LEU A 172 -2.60 0.48 -3.67
CA LEU A 172 -1.61 0.32 -2.61
C LEU A 172 -1.15 1.72 -2.21
N TYR A 173 -1.21 2.01 -0.91
CA TYR A 173 -0.73 3.28 -0.38
C TYR A 173 0.08 3.06 0.90
N SER A 174 0.85 4.08 1.27
CA SER A 174 1.52 4.15 2.57
C SER A 174 1.28 5.53 3.16
N PHE A 175 1.61 5.67 4.43
CA PHE A 175 1.44 6.90 5.18
C PHE A 175 2.77 7.64 5.32
N HIS A 176 2.71 8.96 5.17
CA HIS A 176 3.80 9.81 5.62
C HIS A 176 3.74 9.96 7.14
N TRP A 177 4.43 9.06 7.84
CA TRP A 177 4.53 9.09 9.30
C TRP A 177 5.43 10.24 9.76
N ASP A 178 4.92 11.10 10.64
CA ASP A 178 5.69 12.10 11.35
C ASP A 178 6.47 11.44 12.48
N LEU A 179 7.75 11.21 12.20
CA LEU A 179 8.72 10.61 13.13
C LEU A 179 9.68 11.65 13.71
N SER A 180 9.25 12.91 13.86
CA SER A 180 10.07 14.00 14.42
C SER A 180 10.49 13.76 15.88
N ASP A 181 9.74 12.95 16.63
CA ASP A 181 10.12 12.49 17.97
C ASP A 181 11.21 11.40 17.88
N PRO A 182 12.36 11.53 18.56
CA PRO A 182 13.42 10.51 18.57
C PRO A 182 12.95 9.09 18.92
N LEU A 183 11.97 8.95 19.82
CA LEU A 183 11.40 7.64 20.17
C LEU A 183 10.59 7.05 19.03
N LYS A 184 9.86 7.89 18.29
CA LYS A 184 9.13 7.47 17.08
C LYS A 184 10.09 7.20 15.92
N GLN A 185 11.18 7.94 15.81
CA GLN A 185 12.21 7.67 14.82
C GLN A 185 12.85 6.29 15.02
N GLN A 186 13.02 5.86 16.29
CA GLN A 186 13.57 4.55 16.61
C GLN A 186 12.54 3.41 16.50
N ASN A 187 11.32 3.62 16.98
CA ASN A 187 10.32 2.56 17.17
C ASN A 187 9.20 2.57 16.11
N GLY A 188 9.12 3.62 15.30
CA GLY A 188 8.03 3.86 14.38
C GLY A 188 6.77 4.45 15.04
N PRO A 189 5.64 4.42 14.34
CA PRO A 189 4.32 4.83 14.85
C PRO A 189 3.89 3.98 16.05
N THR A 190 2.91 4.48 16.82
CA THR A 190 2.34 3.70 17.91
C THR A 190 1.53 2.51 17.40
N ALA A 191 1.36 1.48 18.22
CA ALA A 191 0.53 0.33 17.85
C ALA A 191 -0.94 0.71 17.58
N GLU A 192 -1.45 1.74 18.28
CA GLU A 192 -2.80 2.27 18.08
C GLU A 192 -2.92 2.96 16.71
N ASP A 193 -1.95 3.81 16.36
CA ASP A 193 -1.92 4.48 15.05
C ASP A 193 -1.78 3.47 13.92
N TYR A 194 -0.94 2.45 14.09
CA TYR A 194 -0.77 1.37 13.12
C TYR A 194 -2.07 0.56 12.95
N SER A 195 -2.74 0.23 14.05
CA SER A 195 -4.02 -0.51 14.00
C SER A 195 -5.11 0.30 13.29
N LEU A 196 -5.15 1.62 13.52
CA LEU A 196 -6.07 2.53 12.86
C LEU A 196 -5.78 2.66 11.36
N ALA A 197 -4.51 2.76 10.98
CA ALA A 197 -4.06 2.74 9.59
C ALA A 197 -4.50 1.45 8.85
N VAL A 198 -4.31 0.29 9.49
CA VAL A 198 -4.75 -1.00 8.94
C VAL A 198 -6.27 -1.05 8.78
N ALA A 199 -7.02 -0.67 9.83
CA ALA A 199 -8.48 -0.66 9.79
C ALA A 199 -9.04 0.29 8.72
N GLU A 200 -8.40 1.44 8.53
CA GLU A 200 -8.74 2.40 7.48
C GLU A 200 -8.51 1.81 6.07
N SER A 201 -7.35 1.20 5.83
CA SER A 201 -7.03 0.62 4.52
C SER A 201 -8.03 -0.49 4.13
N ASP A 202 -8.42 -1.33 5.10
CA ASP A 202 -9.43 -2.37 4.91
C ASP A 202 -10.80 -1.76 4.59
N ALA A 203 -11.22 -0.73 5.34
CA ALA A 203 -12.47 -0.01 5.09
C ALA A 203 -12.51 0.65 3.69
N PHE A 204 -11.36 1.06 3.16
CA PHE A 204 -11.23 1.65 1.83
C PHE A 204 -11.04 0.63 0.71
N GLN A 205 -10.94 -0.66 1.04
CA GLN A 205 -10.65 -1.74 0.08
C GLN A 205 -9.33 -1.50 -0.67
N ALA A 206 -8.31 -1.09 0.09
CA ALA A 206 -6.98 -0.80 -0.39
C ALA A 206 -5.96 -1.64 0.39
N ASP A 207 -4.83 -1.89 -0.25
CA ASP A 207 -3.66 -2.49 0.38
C ASP A 207 -2.80 -1.39 1.04
N LEU A 208 -2.06 -1.78 2.07
CA LEU A 208 -1.21 -0.90 2.87
C LEU A 208 0.24 -1.41 2.93
N VAL A 209 1.21 -0.50 2.79
CA VAL A 209 2.64 -0.72 3.11
C VAL A 209 3.04 0.04 4.37
#